data_AF-A0A9D2MEL4-F1
#
_entry.id   AF-A0A9D2MEL4-F1
#
_cell.length_a   1.000
_cell.length_b   1.000
_cell.length_c   1.000
_cell.angle_alpha   90.00
_cell.angle_beta   90.00
_cell.angle_gamma   90.00
#
_symmetry.space_group_name_H-M   'P 1'
#
loop_
_entity.id
_entity.type
_entity.pdbx_description
1 polymer ?
#
loop_
_entity_poly.entity_id
_entity_poly.type
_entity_poly.pdbx_seq_one_letter_code
_entity_poly.pdbx_strand_id
1 'polypeptide(L)'
;MNTKPACTARELVPFALIAFGLPFLMGVPLGMAQRAGYATDAFANAQMFYPAAGAMAALLLTWPKGALPRRFFWFYLASTVLMAGCCLGVLAAPAANWLVLCSAVIVAASVIAWVLLLTHKKPVREAAGLRWHGGAGALGYVALFLALRTASVFISMALAGQLGGYAAYWMTAAPWVTMLMLVPNFFLSFLPFFGEEYGWRYFLQPRLQSRFGPRGGVLLLGVLWGLWHLPLNLFYYAPDTALQSVASQLVTCVCFGVFFAWAYMRTNNIWTAVLLHYFNNNMILVYTGAGDAAVISGQTVGWGDVLVQLALFGALFLPFLASKTFRETSGKGEL
;
A
#
# COMPACT_ATOMS: atom_id res chain seq x y z
N MET A 1 20.05 -16.31 25.00
CA MET A 1 19.84 -16.76 23.60
C MET A 1 18.72 -15.93 22.99
N ASN A 2 19.02 -15.07 22.01
CA ASN A 2 18.13 -14.65 20.91
C ASN A 2 18.89 -13.69 20.00
N THR A 3 19.87 -14.25 19.29
CA THR A 3 20.31 -13.67 18.02
C THR A 3 19.08 -13.58 17.12
N LYS A 4 18.76 -12.37 16.62
CA LYS A 4 17.69 -12.14 15.63
C LYS A 4 17.64 -13.34 14.67
N PRO A 5 16.51 -14.05 14.52
CA PRO A 5 16.49 -15.21 13.64
C PRO A 5 16.88 -14.71 12.24
N ALA A 6 18.02 -15.20 11.75
CA ALA A 6 18.46 -14.95 10.40
C ALA A 6 17.30 -15.33 9.48
N CYS A 7 16.92 -14.41 8.59
CA CYS A 7 15.80 -14.62 7.70
C CYS A 7 16.02 -15.93 6.92
N THR A 8 15.24 -16.96 7.23
CA THR A 8 15.47 -18.29 6.66
C THR A 8 14.86 -18.37 5.27
N ALA A 9 15.42 -19.23 4.39
CA ALA A 9 14.82 -19.52 3.09
C ALA A 9 13.35 -19.97 3.22
N ARG A 10 13.00 -20.63 4.34
CA ARG A 10 11.64 -21.07 4.66
C ARG A 10 10.65 -19.91 4.84
N GLU A 11 11.12 -18.69 5.10
CA GLU A 11 10.28 -17.49 5.17
C GLU A 11 10.31 -16.69 3.86
N LEU A 12 11.48 -16.53 3.24
CA LEU A 12 11.64 -15.69 2.05
C LEU A 12 11.03 -16.31 0.80
N VAL A 13 11.12 -17.62 0.62
CA VAL A 13 10.58 -18.30 -0.56
C VAL A 13 9.06 -18.14 -0.66
N PRO A 14 8.24 -18.52 0.35
CA PRO A 14 6.80 -18.35 0.26
C PRO A 14 6.40 -16.87 0.13
N PHE A 15 7.11 -15.97 0.85
CA PHE A 15 6.88 -14.54 0.70
C PHE A 15 7.17 -14.07 -0.73
N ALA A 16 8.31 -14.40 -1.32
CA ALA A 16 8.69 -13.97 -2.65
C ALA A 16 7.75 -14.52 -3.74
N LEU A 17 7.36 -15.80 -3.63
CA LEU A 17 6.44 -16.44 -4.57
C LEU A 17 5.06 -15.76 -4.57
N ILE A 18 4.52 -15.43 -3.40
CA ILE A 18 3.20 -14.82 -3.31
C ILE A 18 3.27 -13.30 -3.53
N ALA A 19 4.18 -12.61 -2.85
CA ALA A 19 4.27 -11.15 -2.93
C ALA A 19 4.79 -10.66 -4.29
N PHE A 20 5.70 -11.37 -4.95
CA PHE A 20 6.25 -10.96 -6.26
C PHE A 20 5.88 -11.91 -7.39
N GLY A 21 5.92 -13.23 -7.19
CA GLY A 21 5.61 -14.20 -8.24
C GLY A 21 4.16 -14.13 -8.72
N LEU A 22 3.20 -14.13 -7.79
CA LEU A 22 1.77 -14.09 -8.11
C LEU A 22 1.35 -12.81 -8.87
N PRO A 23 1.74 -11.58 -8.49
CA PRO A 23 1.37 -10.40 -9.27
C PRO A 23 1.89 -10.44 -10.71
N PHE A 24 3.11 -10.93 -10.94
CA PHE A 24 3.64 -11.09 -12.30
C PHE A 24 2.92 -12.18 -13.09
N LEU A 25 2.55 -13.28 -12.43
CA LEU A 25 1.71 -14.32 -13.02
C LEU A 25 0.32 -13.78 -13.40
N MET A 26 -0.30 -13.01 -12.50
CA MET A 26 -1.58 -12.33 -12.72
C MET A 26 -1.49 -11.21 -13.76
N GLY A 27 -0.28 -10.75 -14.10
CA GLY A 27 -0.03 -9.88 -15.23
C GLY A 27 -0.44 -10.47 -16.59
N VAL A 28 -0.43 -11.80 -16.73
CA VAL A 28 -0.90 -12.50 -17.94
C VAL A 28 -2.41 -12.32 -18.14
N PRO A 29 -3.29 -12.77 -17.21
CA PRO A 29 -4.73 -12.54 -17.33
C PRO A 29 -5.10 -11.06 -17.36
N LEU A 30 -4.36 -10.19 -16.66
CA LEU A 30 -4.53 -8.74 -16.74
C LEU A 30 -4.31 -8.20 -18.16
N GLY A 31 -3.19 -8.58 -18.79
CA GLY A 31 -2.89 -8.18 -20.16
C GLY A 31 -3.89 -8.74 -21.18
N MET A 32 -4.41 -9.95 -20.96
CA MET A 32 -5.49 -10.51 -21.78
C MET A 32 -6.78 -9.69 -21.64
N ALA A 33 -7.19 -9.36 -20.41
CA ALA A 33 -8.38 -8.56 -20.15
C ALA A 33 -8.26 -7.16 -20.77
N GLN A 34 -7.11 -6.50 -20.61
CA GLN A 34 -6.86 -5.18 -21.19
C GLN A 34 -6.94 -5.20 -22.73
N ARG A 35 -6.32 -6.18 -23.39
CA ARG A 35 -6.37 -6.31 -24.86
C ARG A 35 -7.77 -6.66 -25.39
N ALA A 36 -8.58 -7.32 -24.58
CA ALA A 36 -9.97 -7.60 -24.89
C ALA A 36 -10.92 -6.42 -24.58
N GLY A 37 -10.41 -5.32 -24.02
CA GLY A 37 -11.22 -4.15 -23.65
C GLY A 37 -12.07 -4.35 -22.39
N TYR A 38 -11.72 -5.33 -21.54
CA TYR A 38 -12.45 -5.61 -20.31
C TYR A 38 -11.99 -4.71 -19.16
N ALA A 39 -12.85 -4.50 -18.17
CA ALA A 39 -12.51 -3.74 -16.97
C ALA A 39 -11.45 -4.46 -16.13
N THR A 40 -10.35 -3.76 -15.78
CA THR A 40 -9.18 -4.34 -15.12
C THR A 40 -8.99 -3.89 -13.66
N ASP A 41 -9.90 -3.11 -13.11
CA ASP A 41 -9.83 -2.56 -11.73
C ASP A 41 -9.75 -3.63 -10.63
N ALA A 42 -10.32 -4.82 -10.90
CA ALA A 42 -10.26 -5.95 -9.99
C ALA A 42 -8.81 -6.38 -9.69
N PHE A 43 -7.92 -6.28 -10.68
CA PHE A 43 -6.52 -6.70 -10.55
C PHE A 43 -5.74 -5.79 -9.60
N ALA A 44 -5.92 -4.47 -9.71
CA ALA A 44 -5.27 -3.53 -8.80
C ALA A 44 -5.70 -3.79 -7.34
N ASN A 45 -7.00 -3.95 -7.12
CA ASN A 45 -7.55 -4.24 -5.79
C ASN A 45 -7.08 -5.57 -5.21
N ALA A 46 -7.06 -6.64 -6.02
CA ALA A 46 -6.61 -7.96 -5.58
C ALA A 46 -5.11 -7.98 -5.29
N GLN A 47 -4.31 -7.29 -6.12
CA GLN A 47 -2.87 -7.29 -6.02
C GLN A 47 -2.39 -6.76 -4.66
N MET A 48 -3.06 -5.76 -4.09
CA MET A 48 -2.76 -5.23 -2.75
C MET A 48 -2.81 -6.28 -1.63
N PHE A 49 -3.51 -7.40 -1.79
CA PHE A 49 -3.57 -8.46 -0.78
C PHE A 49 -2.33 -9.35 -0.75
N TYR A 50 -1.58 -9.42 -1.85
CA TYR A 50 -0.51 -10.41 -2.02
C TYR A 50 0.66 -10.26 -1.04
N PRO A 51 1.14 -9.06 -0.67
CA PRO A 51 2.30 -8.93 0.22
C PRO A 51 2.04 -9.50 1.62
N ALA A 52 0.90 -9.16 2.25
CA ALA A 52 0.52 -9.72 3.54
C ALA A 52 0.21 -11.21 3.44
N ALA A 53 -0.42 -11.67 2.35
CA ALA A 53 -0.65 -13.10 2.14
C ALA A 53 0.68 -13.88 2.13
N GLY A 54 1.70 -13.36 1.43
CA GLY A 54 3.05 -13.91 1.45
C GLY A 54 3.66 -13.93 2.85
N ALA A 55 3.52 -12.83 3.60
CA ALA A 55 4.04 -12.73 4.97
C ALA A 55 3.33 -13.69 5.92
N MET A 56 2.00 -13.77 5.84
CA MET A 56 1.19 -14.66 6.69
C MET A 56 1.45 -16.13 6.38
N ALA A 57 1.59 -16.50 5.11
CA ALA A 57 1.99 -17.86 4.71
C ALA A 57 3.36 -18.22 5.29
N ALA A 58 4.36 -17.33 5.15
CA ALA A 58 5.68 -17.52 5.73
C ALA A 58 5.62 -17.68 7.27
N LEU A 59 4.94 -16.77 7.96
CA LEU A 59 4.83 -16.77 9.42
C LEU A 59 4.05 -17.99 9.93
N LEU A 60 3.00 -18.46 9.25
CA LEU A 60 2.27 -19.66 9.65
C LEU A 60 3.11 -20.95 9.57
N LEU A 61 4.12 -20.96 8.69
CA LEU A 61 5.05 -22.09 8.52
C LEU A 61 6.17 -22.07 9.55
N THR A 62 6.62 -20.90 10.01
CA THR A 62 7.82 -20.78 10.86
C THR A 62 7.54 -20.46 12.32
N TRP A 63 6.43 -19.81 12.63
CA TRP A 63 6.13 -19.41 14.01
C TRP A 63 5.41 -20.51 14.82
N PRO A 64 5.64 -20.58 16.14
CA PRO A 64 4.98 -21.52 17.03
C PRO A 64 3.45 -21.45 16.97
N LYS A 65 2.80 -22.62 17.10
CA LYS A 65 1.34 -22.69 17.24
C LYS A 65 0.90 -21.92 18.48
N GLY A 66 -0.02 -20.97 18.32
CA GLY A 66 -0.57 -20.14 19.39
C GLY A 66 0.04 -18.74 19.51
N ALA A 67 1.17 -18.47 18.85
CA ALA A 67 1.83 -17.15 18.90
C ALA A 67 1.21 -16.13 17.93
N LEU A 68 0.39 -16.59 16.98
CA LEU A 68 -0.21 -15.77 15.92
C LEU A 68 -1.74 -15.79 15.97
N PRO A 69 -2.41 -14.72 15.50
CA PRO A 69 -3.86 -14.69 15.34
C PRO A 69 -4.29 -15.50 14.11
N ARG A 70 -4.20 -16.83 14.21
CA ARG A 70 -4.33 -17.75 13.07
C ARG A 70 -5.68 -17.66 12.34
N ARG A 71 -6.79 -17.35 13.05
CA ARG A 71 -8.11 -17.20 12.41
C ARG A 71 -8.12 -16.00 11.46
N PHE A 72 -7.59 -14.87 11.92
CA PHE A 72 -7.40 -13.68 11.09
C PHE A 72 -6.47 -13.97 9.91
N PHE A 73 -5.35 -14.69 10.11
CA PHE A 73 -4.39 -14.98 9.03
C PHE A 73 -4.99 -15.91 7.96
N TRP A 74 -5.64 -17.01 8.36
CA TRP A 74 -6.29 -17.90 7.42
C TRP A 74 -7.43 -17.23 6.67
N PHE A 75 -8.21 -16.38 7.36
CA PHE A 75 -9.24 -15.59 6.71
C PHE A 75 -8.64 -14.65 5.67
N TYR A 76 -7.57 -13.94 6.01
CA TYR A 76 -6.88 -13.05 5.07
C TYR A 76 -6.38 -13.80 3.83
N LEU A 77 -5.78 -14.98 4.01
CA LEU A 77 -5.35 -15.84 2.90
C LEU A 77 -6.53 -16.28 2.04
N ALA A 78 -7.65 -16.66 2.65
CA ALA A 78 -8.88 -17.01 1.92
C ALA A 78 -9.45 -15.81 1.13
N SER A 79 -9.48 -14.61 1.74
CA SER A 79 -9.87 -13.38 1.05
C SER A 79 -8.94 -13.07 -0.13
N THR A 80 -7.64 -13.32 0.02
CA THR A 80 -6.66 -13.14 -1.07
C THR A 80 -6.95 -14.06 -2.25
N VAL A 81 -7.23 -15.35 -1.98
CA VAL A 81 -7.62 -16.33 -3.01
C VAL A 81 -8.93 -15.92 -3.69
N LEU A 82 -9.92 -15.47 -2.90
CA LEU A 82 -11.20 -14.98 -3.44
C LEU A 82 -10.99 -13.78 -4.38
N MET A 83 -10.18 -12.79 -3.97
CA MET A 83 -9.87 -11.63 -4.80
C MET A 83 -9.11 -12.00 -6.09
N ALA A 84 -8.17 -12.94 -6.01
CA ALA A 84 -7.51 -13.49 -7.21
C ALA A 84 -8.52 -14.22 -8.12
N GLY A 85 -9.48 -14.94 -7.54
CA GLY A 85 -10.60 -15.57 -8.25
C GLY A 85 -11.49 -14.54 -8.96
N CYS A 86 -11.79 -13.40 -8.33
CA CYS A 86 -12.53 -12.30 -8.97
C CYS A 86 -11.81 -11.78 -10.22
N CYS A 87 -10.47 -11.71 -10.20
CA CYS A 87 -9.68 -11.31 -11.37
C CYS A 87 -9.83 -12.29 -12.53
N LEU A 88 -9.83 -13.60 -12.25
CA LEU A 88 -10.10 -14.62 -13.27
C LEU A 88 -11.55 -14.59 -13.76
N GLY A 89 -12.47 -14.20 -12.86
CA GLY A 89 -13.87 -13.95 -13.18
C GLY A 89 -14.07 -12.88 -14.26
N VAL A 90 -13.21 -11.85 -14.30
CA VAL A 90 -13.21 -10.83 -15.37
C VAL A 90 -13.12 -11.46 -16.76
N LEU A 91 -12.28 -12.49 -16.92
CA LEU A 91 -12.13 -13.19 -18.19
C LEU A 91 -13.31 -14.11 -18.49
N ALA A 92 -13.91 -14.72 -17.48
CA ALA A 92 -15.00 -15.67 -17.63
C ALA A 92 -16.38 -15.00 -17.84
N ALA A 93 -16.61 -13.83 -17.24
CA ALA A 93 -17.86 -13.08 -17.32
C ALA A 93 -17.59 -11.57 -17.45
N PRO A 94 -17.07 -11.10 -18.60
CA PRO A 94 -16.63 -9.72 -18.77
C PRO A 94 -17.75 -8.67 -18.67
N ALA A 95 -19.01 -9.06 -18.87
CA ALA A 95 -20.16 -8.17 -18.75
C ALA A 95 -20.58 -7.88 -17.30
N ALA A 96 -20.05 -8.61 -16.31
CA ALA A 96 -20.38 -8.38 -14.91
C ALA A 96 -19.66 -7.14 -14.35
N ASN A 97 -20.29 -6.45 -13.38
CA ASN A 97 -19.68 -5.29 -12.72
C ASN A 97 -18.68 -5.73 -11.64
N TRP A 98 -17.51 -6.19 -12.08
CA TRP A 98 -16.46 -6.72 -11.21
C TRP A 98 -15.91 -5.69 -10.22
N LEU A 99 -15.92 -4.40 -10.55
CA LEU A 99 -15.53 -3.35 -9.61
C LEU A 99 -16.45 -3.32 -8.39
N VAL A 100 -17.77 -3.33 -8.60
CA VAL A 100 -18.76 -3.36 -7.51
C VAL A 100 -18.68 -4.67 -6.73
N LEU A 101 -18.56 -5.81 -7.42
CA LEU A 101 -18.43 -7.12 -6.76
C LEU A 101 -17.16 -7.19 -5.89
N CYS A 102 -16.01 -6.75 -6.41
CA CYS A 102 -14.76 -6.68 -5.65
C CYS A 102 -14.88 -5.73 -4.45
N SER A 103 -15.52 -4.58 -4.64
CA SER A 103 -15.77 -3.62 -3.56
C SER A 103 -16.64 -4.23 -2.45
N ALA A 104 -17.71 -4.95 -2.81
CA ALA A 104 -18.56 -5.65 -1.85
C ALA A 104 -17.78 -6.75 -1.09
N VAL A 105 -16.92 -7.50 -1.80
CA VAL A 105 -16.03 -8.50 -1.18
C VAL A 105 -15.06 -7.84 -0.20
N ILE A 106 -14.42 -6.73 -0.59
CA ILE A 106 -13.50 -5.98 0.28
C ILE A 106 -14.22 -5.45 1.52
N VAL A 107 -15.44 -4.94 1.36
CA VAL A 107 -16.24 -4.44 2.48
C VAL A 107 -16.61 -5.54 3.46
N ALA A 108 -17.18 -6.64 2.96
CA ALA A 108 -17.52 -7.79 3.78
C ALA A 108 -16.27 -8.38 4.46
N ALA A 109 -15.17 -8.52 3.72
CA ALA A 109 -13.92 -9.05 4.24
C ALA A 109 -13.32 -8.14 5.30
N SER A 110 -13.34 -6.82 5.13
CA SER A 110 -12.82 -5.86 6.12
C SER A 110 -13.62 -5.93 7.43
N VAL A 111 -14.94 -5.96 7.36
CA VAL A 111 -15.79 -6.08 8.57
C VAL A 111 -15.50 -7.37 9.31
N ILE A 112 -15.48 -8.51 8.61
CA ILE A 112 -15.18 -9.82 9.22
C ILE A 112 -13.75 -9.85 9.78
N ALA A 113 -12.78 -9.28 9.04
CA ALA A 113 -11.39 -9.20 9.45
C ALA A 113 -11.23 -8.41 10.76
N TRP A 114 -11.94 -7.29 10.93
CA TRP A 114 -11.97 -6.57 12.22
C TRP A 114 -12.49 -7.44 13.35
N VAL A 115 -13.61 -8.15 13.15
CA VAL A 115 -14.18 -9.05 14.17
C VAL A 115 -13.18 -10.14 14.54
N LEU A 116 -12.60 -10.81 13.54
CA LEU A 116 -11.62 -11.89 13.77
C LEU A 116 -10.36 -11.37 14.46
N LEU A 117 -9.89 -10.18 14.10
CA LEU A 117 -8.73 -9.57 14.73
C LEU A 117 -9.03 -9.21 16.20
N LEU A 118 -10.13 -8.50 16.45
CA LEU A 118 -10.46 -7.95 17.76
C LEU A 118 -10.86 -9.03 18.79
N THR A 119 -11.33 -10.19 18.33
CA THR A 119 -11.62 -11.36 19.18
C THR A 119 -10.37 -12.10 19.65
N HIS A 120 -9.19 -11.86 19.07
CA HIS A 120 -7.93 -12.42 19.56
C HIS A 120 -7.41 -11.66 20.82
N LYS A 121 -6.84 -12.44 21.76
CA LYS A 121 -6.24 -11.93 23.00
C LYS A 121 -5.15 -10.88 22.70
N LYS A 122 -5.03 -9.85 23.56
CA LYS A 122 -4.05 -8.76 23.40
C LYS A 122 -2.61 -9.25 23.17
N PRO A 123 -2.07 -10.25 23.91
CA PRO A 123 -0.69 -10.72 23.70
C PRO A 123 -0.47 -11.37 22.32
N VAL A 124 -1.48 -12.05 21.77
CA VAL A 124 -1.39 -12.67 20.44
C VAL A 124 -1.35 -11.62 19.33
N ARG A 125 -2.13 -10.54 19.49
CA ARG A 125 -2.08 -9.39 18.58
C ARG A 125 -0.77 -8.61 18.70
N GLU A 126 -0.26 -8.46 19.93
CA GLU A 126 1.03 -7.81 20.21
C GLU A 126 2.16 -8.55 19.50
N ALA A 127 2.24 -9.87 19.68
CA ALA A 127 3.28 -10.71 19.07
C ALA A 127 3.30 -10.61 17.54
N ALA A 128 2.13 -10.44 16.91
CA ALA A 128 2.00 -10.25 15.46
C ALA A 128 2.13 -8.78 15.00
N GLY A 129 2.46 -7.84 15.90
CA GLY A 129 2.59 -6.41 15.59
C GLY A 129 1.28 -5.72 15.21
N LEU A 130 0.13 -6.27 15.60
CA LEU A 130 -1.20 -5.80 15.18
C LEU A 130 -1.88 -4.90 16.21
N ARG A 131 -1.13 -4.40 17.20
CA ARG A 131 -1.66 -3.46 18.21
C ARG A 131 -1.31 -2.03 17.87
N TRP A 132 -2.14 -1.13 18.37
CA TRP A 132 -1.92 0.31 18.24
C TRP A 132 -0.90 0.78 19.27
N HIS A 133 0.14 1.46 18.78
CA HIS A 133 1.20 2.09 19.58
C HIS A 133 1.37 3.57 19.19
N GLY A 134 2.03 4.35 20.06
CA GLY A 134 2.31 5.77 19.81
C GLY A 134 1.15 6.75 20.08
N GLY A 135 0.02 6.27 20.63
CA GLY A 135 -1.11 7.10 21.05
C GLY A 135 -1.64 8.00 19.93
N ALA A 136 -2.13 9.19 20.28
CA ALA A 136 -2.58 10.19 19.30
C ALA A 136 -1.42 10.76 18.47
N GLY A 137 -0.17 10.71 18.95
CA GLY A 137 1.01 11.19 18.23
C GLY A 137 1.23 10.46 16.90
N ALA A 138 0.82 9.19 16.81
CA ALA A 138 0.84 8.42 15.57
C ALA A 138 -0.03 9.05 14.46
N LEU A 139 -1.17 9.68 14.81
CA LEU A 139 -2.02 10.39 13.86
C LEU A 139 -1.40 11.70 13.38
N GLY A 140 -0.52 12.31 14.17
CA GLY A 140 0.24 13.50 13.76
C GLY A 140 1.11 13.24 12.53
N TYR A 141 1.69 12.05 12.39
CA TYR A 141 2.45 11.67 11.20
C TYR A 141 1.55 11.49 9.96
N VAL A 142 0.32 11.00 10.14
CA VAL A 142 -0.69 10.91 9.07
C VAL A 142 -1.09 12.30 8.61
N ALA A 143 -1.38 13.21 9.56
CA ALA A 143 -1.71 14.60 9.26
C ALA A 143 -0.55 15.33 8.54
N LEU A 144 0.69 15.11 8.98
CA LEU A 144 1.87 15.65 8.31
C LEU A 144 1.99 15.15 6.87
N PHE A 145 1.83 13.84 6.64
CA PHE A 145 1.87 13.29 5.28
C PHE A 145 0.78 13.90 4.39
N LEU A 146 -0.45 13.99 4.90
CA LEU A 146 -1.57 14.61 4.18
C LEU A 146 -1.27 16.07 3.85
N ALA A 147 -0.71 16.85 4.78
CA ALA A 147 -0.34 18.23 4.53
C ALA A 147 0.74 18.35 3.43
N LEU A 148 1.80 17.53 3.50
CA LEU A 148 2.86 17.49 2.48
C LEU A 148 2.31 17.06 1.11
N ARG A 149 1.44 16.05 1.09
CA ARG A 149 0.82 15.55 -0.13
C ARG A 149 -0.11 16.57 -0.75
N THR A 150 -1.00 17.18 0.03
CA THR A 150 -1.89 18.24 -0.44
C THR A 150 -1.08 19.42 -0.98
N ALA A 151 -0.05 19.88 -0.25
CA ALA A 151 0.83 20.94 -0.72
C ALA A 151 1.48 20.59 -2.07
N SER A 152 1.94 19.35 -2.26
CA SER A 152 2.51 18.91 -3.54
C SER A 152 1.50 19.01 -4.69
N VAL A 153 0.22 18.67 -4.46
CA VAL A 153 -0.84 18.79 -5.48
C VAL A 153 -1.10 20.24 -5.83
N PHE A 154 -1.22 21.13 -4.83
CA PHE A 154 -1.40 22.56 -5.07
C PHE A 154 -0.23 23.17 -5.86
N ILE A 155 1.01 22.78 -5.55
CA ILE A 155 2.19 23.23 -6.31
C ILE A 155 2.12 22.71 -7.74
N SER A 156 1.78 21.43 -7.97
CA SER A 156 1.59 20.90 -9.32
C SER A 156 0.51 21.65 -10.10
N MET A 157 -0.63 21.96 -9.47
CA MET A 157 -1.71 22.74 -10.10
C MET A 157 -1.27 24.17 -10.43
N ALA A 158 -0.43 24.78 -9.60
CA ALA A 158 0.16 26.10 -9.88
C ALA A 158 1.13 26.05 -11.07
N LEU A 159 2.02 25.06 -11.12
CA LEU A 159 2.93 24.87 -12.24
C LEU A 159 2.19 24.58 -13.55
N ALA A 160 1.03 23.92 -13.49
CA ALA A 160 0.17 23.67 -14.64
C ALA A 160 -0.71 24.88 -15.03
N GLY A 161 -0.66 26.00 -14.30
CA GLY A 161 -1.49 27.18 -14.57
C GLY A 161 -2.97 26.99 -14.21
N GLN A 162 -3.31 25.96 -13.43
CA GLN A 162 -4.69 25.57 -13.08
C GLN A 162 -5.08 25.95 -11.63
N LEU A 163 -4.21 26.64 -10.90
CA LEU A 163 -4.42 26.96 -9.48
C LEU A 163 -5.73 27.72 -9.21
N GLY A 164 -6.14 28.64 -10.09
CA GLY A 164 -7.37 29.42 -9.88
C GLY A 164 -8.62 28.55 -9.82
N GLY A 165 -8.79 27.66 -10.81
CA GLY A 165 -9.91 26.70 -10.83
C GLY A 165 -9.81 25.68 -9.70
N TYR A 166 -8.60 25.22 -9.39
CA TYR A 166 -8.37 24.30 -8.28
C TYR A 166 -8.73 24.91 -6.92
N ALA A 167 -8.32 26.14 -6.67
CA ALA A 167 -8.67 26.87 -5.45
C ALA A 167 -10.19 27.09 -5.35
N ALA A 168 -10.86 27.38 -6.47
CA ALA A 168 -12.33 27.48 -6.50
C ALA A 168 -13.02 26.16 -6.10
N TYR A 169 -12.53 25.02 -6.57
CA TYR A 169 -13.04 23.72 -6.15
C TYR A 169 -12.93 23.50 -4.63
N TRP A 170 -11.78 23.87 -4.03
CA TRP A 170 -11.56 23.75 -2.59
C TRP A 170 -12.37 24.73 -1.73
N MET A 171 -12.94 25.78 -2.32
CA MET A 171 -13.93 26.65 -1.66
C MET A 171 -15.34 26.03 -1.61
N THR A 172 -15.62 24.98 -2.38
CA THR A 172 -16.88 24.25 -2.31
C THR A 172 -16.90 23.24 -1.16
N ALA A 173 -18.07 22.70 -0.82
CA ALA A 173 -18.20 21.64 0.19
C ALA A 173 -17.68 20.27 -0.28
N ALA A 174 -17.56 20.05 -1.59
CA ALA A 174 -17.30 18.72 -2.18
C ALA A 174 -16.02 18.03 -1.65
N PRO A 175 -14.81 18.63 -1.71
CA PRO A 175 -13.60 17.97 -1.25
C PRO A 175 -13.65 17.67 0.26
N TRP A 176 -14.27 18.55 1.05
CA TRP A 176 -14.39 18.39 2.50
C TRP A 176 -15.34 17.25 2.87
N VAL A 177 -16.48 17.14 2.18
CA VAL A 177 -17.42 16.02 2.36
C VAL A 177 -16.75 14.71 1.97
N THR A 178 -16.10 14.65 0.81
CA THR A 178 -15.37 13.44 0.37
C THR A 178 -14.29 13.06 1.38
N MET A 179 -13.49 14.02 1.86
CA MET A 179 -12.45 13.77 2.87
C MET A 179 -13.02 13.25 4.19
N LEU A 180 -14.17 13.79 4.63
CA LEU A 180 -14.86 13.30 5.82
C LEU A 180 -15.35 11.85 5.63
N MET A 181 -15.89 11.51 4.46
CA MET A 181 -16.36 10.17 4.13
C MET A 181 -15.22 9.12 4.09
N LEU A 182 -13.97 9.54 3.87
CA LEU A 182 -12.83 8.62 3.93
C LEU A 182 -12.60 8.06 5.35
N VAL A 183 -13.03 8.74 6.42
CA VAL A 183 -12.82 8.26 7.79
C VAL A 183 -13.62 6.98 8.09
N PRO A 184 -14.96 6.94 7.94
CA PRO A 184 -15.71 5.68 8.13
C PRO A 184 -15.34 4.64 7.07
N ASN A 185 -15.03 5.06 5.83
CA ASN A 185 -14.65 4.14 4.76
C ASN A 185 -13.35 3.36 5.06
N PHE A 186 -12.45 3.90 5.89
CA PHE A 186 -11.27 3.16 6.34
C PHE A 186 -11.65 1.83 6.99
N PHE A 187 -12.61 1.84 7.90
CA PHE A 187 -13.02 0.62 8.61
C PHE A 187 -13.71 -0.39 7.70
N LEU A 188 -14.31 0.08 6.61
CA LEU A 188 -14.96 -0.74 5.60
C LEU A 188 -13.99 -1.24 4.52
N SER A 189 -12.80 -0.67 4.37
CA SER A 189 -11.93 -0.99 3.23
C SER A 189 -10.43 -1.06 3.58
N PHE A 190 -10.06 -1.19 4.86
CA PHE A 190 -8.65 -1.19 5.26
C PHE A 190 -7.83 -2.38 4.73
N LEU A 191 -8.49 -3.50 4.40
CA LEU A 191 -7.84 -4.80 4.20
C LEU A 191 -6.81 -4.87 3.04
N PRO A 192 -7.02 -4.21 1.88
CA PRO A 192 -6.02 -4.10 0.82
C PRO A 192 -4.79 -3.29 1.28
N PHE A 193 -5.01 -2.15 1.95
CA PHE A 193 -3.93 -1.30 2.46
C PHE A 193 -3.11 -2.01 3.53
N PHE A 194 -3.79 -2.67 4.47
CA PHE A 194 -3.13 -3.57 5.43
C PHE A 194 -2.34 -4.67 4.71
N GLY A 195 -2.86 -5.17 3.59
CA GLY A 195 -2.21 -6.15 2.73
C GLY A 195 -0.82 -5.75 2.29
N GLU A 196 -0.69 -4.54 1.76
CA GLU A 196 0.60 -4.02 1.36
C GLU A 196 1.49 -3.73 2.56
N GLU A 197 1.01 -2.99 3.56
CA GLU A 197 1.88 -2.55 4.66
C GLU A 197 2.41 -3.70 5.50
N TYR A 198 1.57 -4.71 5.79
CA TYR A 198 2.00 -5.83 6.61
C TYR A 198 3.07 -6.66 5.88
N GLY A 199 2.97 -6.83 4.56
CA GLY A 199 4.02 -7.44 3.76
C GLY A 199 5.28 -6.58 3.66
N TRP A 200 5.13 -5.29 3.38
CA TRP A 200 6.25 -4.39 3.11
C TRP A 200 6.95 -3.90 4.36
N ARG A 201 6.22 -3.26 5.30
CA ARG A 201 6.78 -2.55 6.45
C ARG A 201 7.01 -3.49 7.63
N TYR A 202 6.05 -4.37 7.92
CA TYR A 202 6.20 -5.31 9.04
C TYR A 202 7.11 -6.49 8.68
N PHE A 203 6.93 -7.10 7.51
CA PHE A 203 7.69 -8.30 7.14
C PHE A 203 8.99 -8.01 6.39
N LEU A 204 8.96 -7.35 5.24
CA LEU A 204 10.14 -7.23 4.36
C LEU A 204 11.14 -6.15 4.82
N GLN A 205 10.67 -4.99 5.28
CA GLN A 205 11.52 -3.85 5.66
C GLN A 205 12.58 -4.22 6.71
N PRO A 206 12.24 -4.87 7.84
CA PRO A 206 13.24 -5.18 8.86
C PRO A 206 14.31 -6.16 8.36
N ARG A 207 13.94 -7.02 7.40
CA ARG A 207 14.85 -7.99 6.75
C ARG A 207 15.79 -7.30 5.77
N LEU A 208 15.33 -6.30 5.02
CA LEU A 208 16.20 -5.51 4.15
C LEU A 208 17.10 -4.58 4.96
N GLN A 209 16.57 -3.94 6.00
CA GLN A 209 17.34 -3.06 6.88
C GLN A 209 18.43 -3.81 7.66
N SER A 210 18.18 -5.07 8.05
CA SER A 210 19.21 -5.87 8.73
C SER A 210 20.39 -6.24 7.81
N ARG A 211 20.18 -6.31 6.49
CA ARG A 211 21.21 -6.66 5.51
C ARG A 211 21.89 -5.47 4.86
N PHE A 212 21.14 -4.40 4.57
CA PHE A 212 21.63 -3.23 3.81
C PHE A 212 21.67 -1.94 4.65
N GLY A 213 21.46 -2.05 5.96
CA GLY A 213 21.38 -0.92 6.89
C GLY A 213 20.03 -0.17 6.80
N PRO A 214 19.73 0.74 7.76
CA PRO A 214 18.42 1.40 7.84
C PRO A 214 18.01 2.15 6.57
N ARG A 215 18.96 2.87 5.96
CA ARG A 215 18.74 3.66 4.73
C ARG A 215 18.68 2.78 3.49
N GLY A 216 19.69 1.93 3.30
CA GLY A 216 19.79 1.05 2.14
C GLY A 216 18.60 0.08 2.07
N GLY A 217 18.15 -0.45 3.21
CA GLY A 217 17.00 -1.34 3.27
C GLY A 217 15.68 -0.67 2.88
N VAL A 218 15.47 0.59 3.26
CA VAL A 218 14.24 1.34 2.92
C VAL A 218 14.24 1.79 1.47
N LEU A 219 15.38 2.26 0.95
CA LEU A 219 15.52 2.61 -0.46
C LEU A 219 15.31 1.39 -1.36
N LEU A 220 15.91 0.25 -1.01
CA LEU A 220 15.72 -1.01 -1.74
C LEU A 220 14.26 -1.46 -1.67
N LEU A 221 13.60 -1.37 -0.51
CA LEU A 221 12.17 -1.66 -0.40
C LEU A 221 11.34 -0.76 -1.33
N GLY A 222 11.63 0.54 -1.38
CA GLY A 222 10.96 1.47 -2.28
C GLY A 222 11.09 1.08 -3.75
N VAL A 223 12.29 0.68 -4.19
CA VAL A 223 12.52 0.18 -5.55
C VAL A 223 11.76 -1.11 -5.82
N LEU A 224 11.83 -2.09 -4.90
CA LEU A 224 11.11 -3.36 -5.04
C LEU A 224 9.61 -3.15 -5.08
N TRP A 225 9.08 -2.25 -4.26
CA TRP A 225 7.67 -1.89 -4.24
C TRP A 225 7.27 -1.17 -5.55
N GLY A 226 8.10 -0.29 -6.09
CA GLY A 226 7.85 0.33 -7.40
C GLY A 226 7.82 -0.69 -8.54
N LEU A 227 8.80 -1.61 -8.60
CA LEU A 227 8.87 -2.68 -9.61
C LEU A 227 7.75 -3.71 -9.46
N TRP A 228 7.23 -3.92 -8.25
CA TRP A 228 6.10 -4.79 -7.99
C TRP A 228 4.81 -4.35 -8.73
N HIS A 229 4.66 -3.07 -9.01
CA HIS A 229 3.54 -2.52 -9.78
C HIS A 229 3.68 -2.72 -11.29
N LEU A 230 4.77 -3.33 -11.78
CA LEU A 230 5.06 -3.40 -13.22
C LEU A 230 3.87 -3.92 -14.05
N PRO A 231 3.19 -5.04 -13.71
CA PRO A 231 2.02 -5.48 -14.48
C PRO A 231 0.91 -4.43 -14.56
N LEU A 232 0.63 -3.72 -13.47
CA LEU A 232 -0.39 -2.67 -13.42
C LEU A 232 0.04 -1.44 -14.23
N ASN A 233 1.31 -1.04 -14.20
CA ASN A 233 1.81 0.07 -15.02
C ASN A 233 1.65 -0.22 -16.52
N LEU A 234 1.90 -1.47 -16.94
CA LEU A 234 1.83 -1.88 -18.35
C LEU A 234 0.40 -2.02 -18.88
N PHE A 235 -0.57 -2.39 -18.03
CA PHE A 235 -1.89 -2.86 -18.48
C PHE A 235 -3.08 -2.20 -17.77
N TYR A 236 -2.87 -1.34 -16.77
CA TYR A 236 -3.96 -0.70 -16.03
C TYR A 236 -3.76 0.81 -15.91
N TYR A 237 -2.68 1.25 -15.26
CA TYR A 237 -2.52 2.66 -14.89
C TYR A 237 -2.35 3.57 -16.11
N ALA A 238 -1.39 3.28 -16.98
CA ALA A 238 -1.09 4.13 -18.13
C ALA A 238 -0.45 3.31 -19.27
N PRO A 239 -1.20 2.38 -19.88
CA PRO A 239 -0.66 1.44 -20.88
C PRO A 239 -0.01 2.14 -22.09
N ASP A 240 -0.57 3.28 -22.51
CA ASP A 240 -0.04 4.04 -23.66
C ASP A 240 1.23 4.83 -23.33
N THR A 241 1.53 5.03 -22.03
CA THR A 241 2.73 5.72 -21.53
C THR A 241 3.41 4.91 -20.43
N ALA A 242 3.53 3.60 -20.67
CA ALA A 242 3.89 2.65 -19.64
C ALA A 242 5.29 2.88 -19.03
N LEU A 243 6.27 3.36 -19.80
CA LEU A 243 7.61 3.68 -19.28
C LEU A 243 7.57 4.85 -18.29
N GLN A 244 6.78 5.89 -18.60
CA GLN A 244 6.56 7.04 -17.75
C GLN A 244 5.79 6.63 -16.49
N SER A 245 4.80 5.75 -16.64
CA SER A 245 4.07 5.13 -15.52
C SER A 245 5.02 4.41 -14.56
N VAL A 246 5.88 3.53 -15.07
CA VAL A 246 6.89 2.81 -14.26
C VAL A 246 7.85 3.78 -13.56
N ALA A 247 8.33 4.81 -14.27
CA ALA A 247 9.22 5.81 -13.68
C ALA A 247 8.53 6.59 -12.56
N SER A 248 7.31 7.07 -12.79
CA SER A 248 6.45 7.76 -11.80
C SER A 248 6.19 6.87 -10.58
N GLN A 249 5.90 5.59 -10.80
CA GLN A 249 5.64 4.65 -9.72
C GLN A 249 6.90 4.38 -8.89
N LEU A 250 8.08 4.27 -9.51
CA LEU A 250 9.36 4.15 -8.79
C LEU A 250 9.64 5.38 -7.93
N VAL A 251 9.46 6.58 -8.48
CA VAL A 251 9.61 7.83 -7.73
C VAL A 251 8.68 7.85 -6.53
N THR A 252 7.40 7.53 -6.74
CA THR A 252 6.37 7.48 -5.71
C THR A 252 6.71 6.48 -4.61
N CYS A 253 6.99 5.22 -4.97
CA CYS A 253 7.28 4.15 -4.00
C CYS A 253 8.58 4.41 -3.21
N VAL A 254 9.61 4.98 -3.83
CA VAL A 254 10.85 5.34 -3.12
C VAL A 254 10.61 6.49 -2.16
N CYS A 255 10.01 7.59 -2.63
CA CYS A 255 9.80 8.78 -1.81
C CYS A 255 8.82 8.52 -0.66
N PHE A 256 7.65 7.95 -0.95
CA PHE A 256 6.66 7.64 0.09
C PHE A 256 7.15 6.50 0.99
N GLY A 257 7.85 5.50 0.42
CA GLY A 257 8.45 4.42 1.19
C GLY A 257 9.39 4.93 2.29
N VAL A 258 10.18 5.99 2.02
CA VAL A 258 11.00 6.66 3.04
C VAL A 258 10.15 7.23 4.17
N PHE A 259 9.10 8.00 3.85
CA PHE A 259 8.26 8.63 4.88
C PHE A 259 7.48 7.59 5.68
N PHE A 260 6.92 6.58 5.01
CA PHE A 260 6.16 5.51 5.65
C PHE A 260 7.05 4.68 6.57
N ALA A 261 8.25 4.32 6.13
CA ALA A 261 9.25 3.65 6.97
C ALA A 261 9.62 4.51 8.18
N TRP A 262 9.85 5.80 7.99
CA TRP A 262 10.16 6.73 9.07
C TRP A 262 9.04 6.80 10.11
N ALA A 263 7.80 6.99 9.68
CA ALA A 263 6.63 7.06 10.55
C ALA A 263 6.43 5.73 11.30
N TYR A 264 6.52 4.60 10.60
CA TYR A 264 6.42 3.26 11.20
C TYR A 264 7.49 3.03 12.27
N MET A 265 8.76 3.36 11.99
CA MET A 265 9.86 3.20 12.95
C MET A 265 9.73 4.14 14.15
N ARG A 266 9.10 5.31 13.99
CA ARG A 266 8.86 6.27 15.07
C ARG A 266 7.70 5.87 15.98
N THR A 267 6.72 5.13 15.47
CA THR A 267 5.53 4.73 16.22
C THR A 267 5.56 3.28 16.69
N ASN A 268 6.39 2.43 16.07
CA ASN A 268 6.32 0.97 16.15
C ASN A 268 4.87 0.46 15.96
N ASN A 269 4.14 1.08 15.01
CA ASN A 269 2.73 0.84 14.82
C ASN A 269 2.43 0.64 13.33
N ILE A 270 2.11 -0.60 12.95
CA ILE A 270 1.79 -0.91 11.56
C ILE A 270 0.57 -0.14 11.06
N TRP A 271 -0.40 0.15 11.93
CA TRP A 271 -1.61 0.88 11.58
C TRP A 271 -1.34 2.32 11.16
N THR A 272 -0.23 2.93 11.63
CA THR A 272 0.19 4.25 11.12
C THR A 272 0.52 4.16 9.63
N ALA A 273 1.29 3.14 9.23
CA ALA A 273 1.62 2.92 7.82
C ALA A 273 0.35 2.59 7.00
N VAL A 274 -0.57 1.80 7.58
CA VAL A 274 -1.85 1.45 6.90
C VAL A 274 -2.71 2.68 6.66
N LEU A 275 -2.81 3.57 7.64
CA LEU A 275 -3.53 4.84 7.49
C LEU A 275 -2.85 5.75 6.46
N LEU A 276 -1.53 5.87 6.51
CA LEU A 276 -0.75 6.66 5.54
C LEU A 276 -1.01 6.19 4.10
N HIS A 277 -0.97 4.88 3.87
CA HIS A 277 -1.23 4.30 2.56
C HIS A 277 -2.70 4.45 2.15
N TYR A 278 -3.63 4.13 3.06
CA TYR A 278 -5.07 4.31 2.83
C TYR A 278 -5.41 5.72 2.36
N PHE A 279 -4.94 6.72 3.11
CA PHE A 279 -5.18 8.11 2.78
C PHE A 279 -4.47 8.53 1.51
N ASN A 280 -3.23 8.07 1.26
CA ASN A 280 -2.54 8.36 0.01
C ASN A 280 -3.39 7.97 -1.22
N ASN A 281 -3.90 6.74 -1.24
CA ASN A 281 -4.61 6.23 -2.41
C ASN A 281 -5.99 6.85 -2.54
N ASN A 282 -6.75 6.98 -1.43
CA ASN A 282 -8.13 7.47 -1.49
C ASN A 282 -8.24 8.99 -1.60
N MET A 283 -7.21 9.75 -1.20
CA MET A 283 -7.21 11.21 -1.39
C MET A 283 -7.21 11.62 -2.86
N ILE A 284 -6.93 10.72 -3.81
CA ILE A 284 -7.10 11.03 -5.24
C ILE A 284 -8.54 11.49 -5.54
N LEU A 285 -9.55 10.89 -4.90
CA LEU A 285 -10.97 11.26 -5.07
C LEU A 285 -11.24 12.68 -4.56
N VAL A 286 -10.56 13.07 -3.49
CA VAL A 286 -10.62 14.43 -2.94
C VAL A 286 -9.90 15.41 -3.87
N TYR A 287 -8.75 15.03 -4.41
CA TYR A 287 -7.94 15.92 -5.26
C TYR A 287 -8.56 16.13 -6.63
N THR A 288 -9.23 15.15 -7.22
CA THR A 288 -9.78 15.24 -8.58
C THR A 288 -11.26 15.58 -8.61
N GLY A 289 -11.97 15.44 -7.48
CA GLY A 289 -13.44 15.49 -7.46
C GLY A 289 -14.10 14.33 -8.20
N ALA A 290 -13.35 13.27 -8.53
CA ALA A 290 -13.89 12.09 -9.19
C ALA A 290 -14.85 11.33 -8.25
N GLY A 291 -15.93 10.79 -8.84
CA GLY A 291 -16.92 9.98 -8.11
C GLY A 291 -16.45 8.56 -7.82
N ASP A 292 -15.41 8.07 -8.51
CA ASP A 292 -14.87 6.73 -8.36
C ASP A 292 -13.37 6.65 -8.66
N ALA A 293 -12.80 5.49 -8.37
CA ALA A 293 -11.37 5.22 -8.53
C ALA A 293 -10.95 4.97 -9.99
N ALA A 294 -11.86 4.94 -10.97
CA ALA A 294 -11.50 4.71 -12.37
C ALA A 294 -10.60 5.83 -12.94
N VAL A 295 -10.52 6.97 -12.25
CA VAL A 295 -9.59 8.09 -12.53
C VAL A 295 -8.10 7.67 -12.55
N ILE A 296 -7.75 6.52 -11.99
CA ILE A 296 -6.38 5.99 -12.00
C ILE A 296 -6.08 5.03 -13.16
N SER A 297 -7.10 4.65 -13.94
CA SER A 297 -6.99 3.74 -15.09
C SER A 297 -6.82 4.53 -16.38
N GLY A 298 -5.97 4.03 -17.30
CA GLY A 298 -5.81 4.63 -18.63
C GLY A 298 -5.25 6.06 -18.65
N GLN A 299 -4.48 6.43 -17.63
CA GLN A 299 -3.84 7.75 -17.54
C GLN A 299 -2.81 7.94 -18.65
N THR A 300 -2.54 9.20 -18.98
CA THR A 300 -1.43 9.60 -19.84
C THR A 300 -0.42 10.37 -19.01
N VAL A 301 0.82 9.89 -18.95
CA VAL A 301 1.90 10.51 -18.16
C VAL A 301 3.02 10.98 -19.08
N GLY A 302 3.32 12.27 -19.05
CA GLY A 302 4.45 12.85 -19.77
C GLY A 302 5.75 12.77 -18.97
N TRP A 303 6.90 12.80 -19.65
CA TRP A 303 8.21 12.88 -18.98
C TRP A 303 8.36 14.15 -18.13
N GLY A 304 7.71 15.25 -18.54
CA GLY A 304 7.64 16.47 -17.72
C GLY A 304 6.97 16.22 -16.37
N ASP A 305 5.87 15.45 -16.34
CA ASP A 305 5.16 15.10 -15.11
C ASP A 305 6.04 14.25 -14.18
N VAL A 306 6.78 13.30 -14.76
CA VAL A 306 7.73 12.44 -14.01
C VAL A 306 8.83 13.30 -13.38
N LEU A 307 9.40 14.26 -14.12
CA LEU A 307 10.46 15.13 -13.61
C LEU A 307 9.95 16.06 -12.50
N VAL A 308 8.77 16.65 -12.68
CA VAL A 308 8.12 17.48 -11.65
C VAL A 308 7.84 16.65 -10.40
N GLN A 309 7.30 15.44 -10.56
CA GLN A 309 7.04 14.53 -9.44
C GLN A 309 8.33 14.14 -8.71
N LEU A 310 9.40 13.80 -9.44
CA LEU A 310 10.71 13.47 -8.86
C LEU A 310 11.24 14.65 -8.03
N ALA A 311 11.21 15.86 -8.58
CA ALA A 311 11.67 17.04 -7.87
C ALA A 311 10.84 17.31 -6.61
N LEU A 312 9.50 17.32 -6.73
CA LEU A 312 8.61 17.62 -5.62
C LEU A 312 8.65 16.55 -4.53
N PHE A 313 8.46 15.27 -4.89
CA PHE A 313 8.46 14.19 -3.91
C PHE A 313 9.86 13.97 -3.32
N GLY A 314 10.90 14.12 -4.15
CA GLY A 314 12.29 14.11 -3.70
C GLY A 314 12.54 15.15 -2.63
N ALA A 315 12.15 16.40 -2.87
CA ALA A 315 12.33 17.49 -1.92
C ALA A 315 11.50 17.34 -0.63
N LEU A 316 10.29 16.79 -0.73
CA LEU A 316 9.39 16.67 0.42
C LEU A 316 9.68 15.46 1.31
N PHE A 317 10.04 14.30 0.73
CA PHE A 317 10.08 13.04 1.47
C PHE A 317 11.49 12.47 1.67
N LEU A 318 12.43 12.66 0.73
CA LEU A 318 13.79 12.13 0.91
C LEU A 318 14.58 12.77 2.07
N PRO A 319 14.37 14.04 2.48
CA PRO A 319 15.07 14.59 3.65
C PRO A 319 14.85 13.79 4.94
N PHE A 320 13.75 13.04 5.05
CA PHE A 320 13.50 12.17 6.21
C PHE A 320 14.56 11.07 6.37
N LEU A 321 15.30 10.69 5.31
CA LEU A 321 16.46 9.79 5.40
C LEU A 321 17.61 10.34 6.28
N ALA A 322 17.69 11.65 6.43
CA ALA A 322 18.68 12.29 7.29
C ALA A 322 18.30 12.25 8.78
N SER A 323 17.06 11.86 9.11
CA SER A 323 16.58 11.79 10.49
C SER A 323 17.38 10.79 11.34
N LYS A 324 17.37 11.01 12.67
CA LYS A 324 18.02 10.11 13.63
C LYS A 324 17.49 8.68 13.54
N THR A 325 16.22 8.51 13.18
CA THR A 325 15.56 7.22 12.96
C THR A 325 16.35 6.29 12.03
N PHE A 326 17.01 6.83 10.99
CA PHE A 326 17.79 6.04 10.03
C PHE A 326 19.30 6.07 10.28
N ARG A 327 19.76 6.75 11.34
CA ARG A 327 21.17 6.80 11.74
C ARG A 327 21.52 5.71 12.76
N GLU A 328 20.55 5.20 13.50
CA GLU A 328 20.79 4.20 14.55
C GLU A 328 21.05 2.82 13.96
N THR A 329 22.33 2.46 13.86
CA THR A 329 22.77 1.06 13.87
C THR A 329 22.81 0.56 15.31
N SER A 330 21.95 -0.41 15.62
CA SER A 330 22.10 -1.39 16.71
C SER A 330 22.36 -0.87 18.14
N GLY A 331 21.32 -0.86 18.97
CA GLY A 331 21.49 -0.87 20.43
C GLY A 331 20.14 -0.82 21.16
N LYS A 332 19.79 -1.91 21.87
CA LYS A 332 18.54 -2.17 22.61
C LYS A 332 17.41 -2.61 21.66
N GLY A 333 17.08 -3.89 21.52
CA GLY A 333 16.86 -4.84 22.60
C GLY A 333 15.48 -4.56 23.19
N GLU A 334 14.43 -4.79 22.40
CA GLU A 334 13.04 -5.02 22.81
C GLU A 334 12.21 -5.32 21.55
N LEU A 335 12.09 -6.61 21.25
CA LEU A 335 10.89 -7.23 20.68
C LEU A 335 10.30 -8.11 21.77
#